data_AF-A0A2G9M6C9-F1
#
_entry.id   AF-A0A2G9M6C9-F1
#
_cell.length_a   1.000
_cell.length_b   1.000
_cell.length_c   1.000
_cell.angle_alpha   90.00
_cell.angle_beta   90.00
_cell.angle_gamma   90.00
#
_symmetry.space_group_name_H-M   'P 1'
#
loop_
_entity.id
_entity.type
_entity.pdbx_description
1 polymer ?
#
loop_
_entity_poly.entity_id
_entity_poly.type
_entity_poly.pdbx_seq_one_letter_code
_entity_poly.pdbx_strand_id
1 'polypeptide(L)'
;MFHQLSLIFGSMTKAQEILLLLNDKKAVVRHGFYEEELPAVERFCDKNNLIMVKSKFKVLLADETSYSNKGIRIMAEDKRPGMYFVYISKDEEKAWKASYFELMGSDRDLGKILGYPNCCVDFFCKRFTPDNPNLQLTPSNPWTNLSKRGQDAVLISHFPCSSDCEESIKLAKVCLDSVLKADYQRAEDLLRILKP
;
A
#
# COMPACT_ATOMS: atom_id res chain seq x y z
N MET A 1 16.52 8.13 -8.41
CA MET A 1 16.19 7.22 -7.29
C MET A 1 14.76 6.71 -7.41
N PHE A 2 13.75 7.58 -7.50
CA PHE A 2 12.34 7.18 -7.55
C PHE A 2 11.99 6.23 -8.70
N HIS A 3 12.43 6.53 -9.94
CA HIS A 3 12.23 5.64 -11.08
C HIS A 3 12.80 4.22 -10.85
N GLN A 4 14.00 4.11 -10.26
CA GLN A 4 14.60 2.82 -9.92
C GLN A 4 13.74 2.03 -8.92
N LEU A 5 13.16 2.70 -7.92
CA LEU A 5 12.22 2.06 -7.00
C LEU A 5 10.99 1.54 -7.75
N SER A 6 10.44 2.32 -8.71
CA SER A 6 9.28 1.85 -9.48
C SER A 6 9.56 0.61 -10.32
N LEU A 7 10.79 0.45 -10.84
CA LEU A 7 11.20 -0.75 -11.56
C LEU A 7 11.37 -1.96 -10.63
N ILE A 8 11.90 -1.77 -9.43
CA ILE A 8 12.10 -2.86 -8.45
C ILE A 8 10.77 -3.32 -7.86
N PHE A 9 9.90 -2.38 -7.51
CA PHE A 9 8.64 -2.66 -6.82
C PHE A 9 7.45 -2.79 -7.79
N GLY A 10 7.65 -2.59 -9.08
CA GLY A 10 6.65 -2.83 -10.14
C GLY A 10 5.57 -1.75 -10.28
N SER A 11 5.55 -0.71 -9.44
CA SER A 11 4.59 0.40 -9.54
C SER A 11 5.11 1.68 -8.91
N MET A 12 4.60 2.82 -9.39
CA MET A 12 4.91 4.13 -8.82
C MET A 12 4.31 4.29 -7.42
N THR A 13 3.09 3.80 -7.18
CA THR A 13 2.47 3.84 -5.84
C THR A 13 3.29 3.04 -4.83
N LYS A 14 3.75 1.84 -5.21
CA LYS A 14 4.61 1.04 -4.33
C LYS A 14 5.93 1.76 -4.05
N ALA A 15 6.54 2.38 -5.06
CA ALA A 15 7.76 3.18 -4.89
C ALA A 15 7.59 4.36 -3.92
N GLN A 16 6.43 5.03 -3.91
CA GLN A 16 6.12 6.10 -2.95
C GLN A 16 6.15 5.60 -1.50
N GLU A 17 5.54 4.45 -1.23
CA GLU A 17 5.50 3.91 0.13
C GLU A 17 6.89 3.47 0.62
N ILE A 18 7.70 2.89 -0.28
CA ILE A 18 9.09 2.55 0.03
C ILE A 18 9.91 3.81 0.31
N LEU A 19 9.71 4.87 -0.47
CA LEU A 19 10.36 6.16 -0.20
C LEU A 19 9.99 6.70 1.18
N LEU A 20 8.72 6.57 1.59
CA LEU A 20 8.29 6.96 2.94
C LEU A 20 8.93 6.12 4.03
N LEU A 21 9.08 4.82 3.81
CA LEU A 21 9.80 3.93 4.74
C LEU A 21 11.27 4.33 4.88
N LEU A 22 11.96 4.55 3.75
CA LEU A 22 13.37 4.95 3.75
C LEU A 22 13.59 6.28 4.47
N ASN A 23 12.64 7.21 4.38
CA ASN A 23 12.70 8.54 5.00
C ASN A 23 12.09 8.61 6.42
N ASP A 24 11.84 7.48 7.07
CA ASP A 24 11.28 7.39 8.43
C ASP A 24 9.92 8.10 8.58
N LYS A 25 9.16 8.16 7.49
CA LYS A 25 7.79 8.71 7.45
C LYS A 25 6.72 7.64 7.51
N LYS A 26 7.10 6.38 7.31
CA LYS A 26 6.23 5.21 7.45
C LYS A 26 6.98 4.07 8.13
N ALA A 27 6.34 3.41 9.08
CA ALA A 27 6.98 2.35 9.87
C ALA A 27 6.97 0.98 9.17
N VAL A 28 5.87 0.65 8.48
CA VAL A 28 5.69 -0.62 7.78
C VAL A 28 5.01 -0.40 6.45
N VAL A 29 5.47 -1.09 5.42
CA VAL A 29 4.87 -1.13 4.09
C VAL A 29 4.32 -2.54 3.84
N ARG A 30 3.16 -2.63 3.16
CA ARG A 30 2.52 -3.89 2.79
C ARG A 30 2.20 -3.89 1.31
N HIS A 31 2.86 -4.73 0.53
CA HIS A 31 2.66 -4.83 -0.92
C HIS A 31 2.40 -6.27 -1.36
N GLY A 32 1.66 -6.44 -2.46
CA GLY A 32 1.50 -7.73 -3.14
C GLY A 32 2.53 -7.88 -4.25
N PHE A 33 3.17 -9.05 -4.34
CA PHE A 33 4.12 -9.41 -5.40
C PHE A 33 3.87 -10.82 -5.91
N TYR A 34 4.03 -11.02 -7.21
CA TYR A 34 4.19 -12.34 -7.80
C TYR A 34 5.60 -12.89 -7.53
N GLU A 35 5.76 -14.20 -7.70
CA GLU A 35 6.97 -14.92 -7.31
C GLU A 35 8.20 -14.45 -8.09
N GLU A 36 8.03 -14.10 -9.36
CA GLU A 36 9.05 -13.54 -10.23
C GLU A 36 9.53 -12.13 -9.84
N GLU A 37 8.73 -11.35 -9.11
CA GLU A 37 9.07 -10.01 -8.64
C GLU A 37 9.92 -10.05 -7.35
N LEU A 38 9.71 -11.07 -6.52
CA LEU A 38 10.31 -11.18 -5.17
C LEU A 38 11.85 -11.08 -5.15
N PRO A 39 12.62 -11.71 -6.07
CA PRO A 39 14.08 -11.66 -5.99
C PRO A 39 14.64 -10.24 -6.09
N ALA A 40 13.99 -9.34 -6.85
CA ALA A 40 14.42 -7.95 -6.94
C ALA A 40 14.14 -7.18 -5.65
N VAL A 41 12.98 -7.43 -5.03
CA VAL A 41 12.56 -6.83 -3.77
C VAL A 41 13.44 -7.30 -2.61
N GLU A 42 13.76 -8.61 -2.55
CA GLU A 42 14.66 -9.22 -1.56
C GLU A 42 16.04 -8.57 -1.58
N ARG A 43 16.67 -8.54 -2.77
CA ARG A 43 18.00 -7.90 -2.93
C ARG A 43 17.99 -6.43 -2.54
N PHE A 44 16.89 -5.72 -2.81
CA PHE A 44 16.75 -4.33 -2.40
C PHE A 44 16.67 -4.22 -0.87
N CYS A 45 15.88 -5.07 -0.22
CA CYS A 45 15.74 -5.08 1.23
C CYS A 45 17.07 -5.39 1.92
N ASP A 46 17.77 -6.43 1.48
CA ASP A 46 19.09 -6.82 1.99
C ASP A 46 20.10 -5.68 1.89
N LYS A 47 20.18 -5.06 0.71
CA LYS A 47 21.11 -3.93 0.45
C LYS A 47 20.85 -2.72 1.34
N ASN A 48 19.60 -2.50 1.74
CA ASN A 48 19.18 -1.33 2.51
C ASN A 48 18.92 -1.66 3.99
N ASN A 49 19.32 -2.84 4.47
CA ASN A 49 19.07 -3.30 5.84
C ASN A 49 17.58 -3.21 6.24
N LEU A 50 16.69 -3.56 5.32
CA LEU A 50 15.25 -3.63 5.57
C LEU A 50 14.86 -5.07 5.88
N ILE A 51 13.98 -5.23 6.86
CA ILE A 51 13.36 -6.50 7.19
C ILE A 51 12.20 -6.72 6.24
N MET A 52 12.19 -7.89 5.58
CA MET A 52 11.14 -8.32 4.67
C MET A 52 10.51 -9.61 5.20
N VAL A 53 9.21 -9.59 5.45
CA VAL A 53 8.43 -10.77 5.85
C VAL A 53 7.43 -11.11 4.75
N LYS A 54 7.53 -12.33 4.19
CA LYS A 54 6.61 -12.84 3.17
C LYS A 54 5.46 -13.61 3.82
N SER A 55 4.23 -13.42 3.33
CA SER A 55 3.06 -14.17 3.79
C SER A 55 3.20 -15.67 3.55
N LYS A 56 2.65 -16.49 4.46
CA LYS A 56 2.53 -17.95 4.29
C LYS A 56 1.35 -18.40 3.42
N PHE A 57 0.78 -17.46 2.67
CA PHE A 57 -0.37 -17.68 1.80
C PHE A 57 -0.21 -16.81 0.56
N LYS A 58 -0.92 -17.17 -0.51
CA LYS A 58 -1.07 -16.37 -1.73
C LYS A 58 -2.49 -15.84 -1.83
N VAL A 59 -2.65 -14.79 -2.64
CA VAL A 59 -3.95 -14.24 -3.00
C VAL A 59 -4.14 -14.37 -4.51
N LEU A 60 -5.21 -15.06 -4.89
CA LEU A 60 -5.74 -15.03 -6.25
C LEU A 60 -6.67 -13.84 -6.37
N LEU A 61 -6.42 -12.92 -7.29
CA LEU A 61 -7.36 -11.85 -7.58
C LEU A 61 -8.59 -12.45 -8.25
N ALA A 62 -9.78 -12.06 -7.79
CA ALA A 62 -11.04 -12.59 -8.31
C ALA A 62 -11.32 -12.11 -9.76
N ASP A 63 -10.73 -10.98 -10.17
CA ASP A 63 -10.96 -10.34 -11.46
C ASP A 63 -9.61 -9.90 -12.08
N GLU A 64 -9.25 -10.42 -13.25
CA GLU A 64 -8.02 -10.02 -13.97
C GLU A 64 -8.18 -8.68 -14.72
N THR A 65 -9.41 -8.21 -14.94
CA THR A 65 -9.71 -7.10 -15.88
C THR A 65 -9.96 -5.76 -15.20
N SER A 66 -10.12 -5.70 -13.88
CA SER A 66 -10.34 -4.44 -13.14
C SER A 66 -9.72 -4.48 -11.73
N TYR A 67 -9.37 -3.32 -11.19
CA TYR A 67 -8.77 -3.21 -9.85
C TYR A 67 -9.78 -3.68 -8.79
N SER A 68 -9.65 -4.94 -8.37
CA SER A 68 -10.50 -5.58 -7.37
C SER A 68 -9.72 -5.79 -6.08
N ASN A 69 -10.24 -5.31 -4.94
CA ASN A 69 -9.69 -5.67 -3.63
C ASN A 69 -10.20 -7.04 -3.16
N LYS A 70 -10.96 -7.76 -4.00
CA LYS A 70 -11.44 -9.10 -3.71
C LYS A 70 -10.39 -10.11 -4.16
N GLY A 71 -9.88 -10.84 -3.19
CA GLY A 71 -8.95 -11.93 -3.45
C GLY A 71 -9.27 -13.15 -2.62
N ILE A 72 -8.98 -14.32 -3.16
CA ILE A 72 -9.14 -15.60 -2.47
C ILE A 72 -7.77 -15.97 -1.90
N ARG A 73 -7.69 -16.09 -0.57
CA ARG A 73 -6.49 -16.61 0.09
C ARG A 73 -6.37 -18.11 -0.20
N ILE A 74 -5.21 -18.52 -0.67
CA ILE A 74 -4.84 -19.91 -0.92
C ILE A 74 -3.53 -20.23 -0.21
N MET A 75 -3.29 -21.51 0.07
CA MET A 75 -2.03 -21.97 0.66
C MET A 75 -0.84 -21.65 -0.26
N ALA A 76 0.33 -21.42 0.32
CA ALA A 76 1.54 -21.09 -0.44
C ALA A 76 1.93 -22.22 -1.42
N GLU A 77 1.67 -23.47 -1.02
CA GLU A 77 1.98 -24.70 -1.77
C GLU A 77 1.03 -24.96 -2.94
N ASP A 78 -0.09 -24.24 -3.02
CA ASP A 78 -1.01 -24.34 -4.16
C ASP A 78 -0.27 -23.99 -5.45
N LYS A 79 -0.48 -24.73 -6.54
CA LYS A 79 0.29 -24.53 -7.79
C LYS A 79 -0.15 -23.31 -8.60
N ARG A 80 -1.31 -22.74 -8.31
CA ARG A 80 -1.83 -21.59 -9.08
C ARG A 80 -0.97 -20.34 -8.83
N PRO A 81 -0.71 -19.52 -9.86
CA PRO A 81 0.00 -18.26 -9.69
C PRO A 81 -0.87 -17.31 -8.85
N GLY A 82 -0.25 -16.64 -7.88
CA GLY A 82 -0.94 -15.70 -7.00
C GLY A 82 0.05 -14.81 -6.29
N MET A 83 -0.42 -13.67 -5.79
CA MET A 83 0.45 -12.70 -5.14
C MET A 83 0.70 -13.09 -3.68
N TYR A 84 1.95 -12.99 -3.25
CA TYR A 84 2.31 -12.96 -1.84
C TYR A 84 2.19 -11.54 -1.31
N PHE A 85 1.69 -11.38 -0.10
CA PHE A 85 1.88 -10.13 0.62
C PHE A 85 3.25 -10.12 1.28
N VAL A 86 3.93 -8.98 1.14
CA VAL A 86 5.23 -8.73 1.73
C VAL A 86 5.13 -7.51 2.64
N TYR A 87 5.65 -7.66 3.85
CA TYR A 87 5.70 -6.64 4.89
C TYR A 87 7.14 -6.18 5.05
N ILE A 88 7.37 -4.89 4.84
CA ILE A 88 8.73 -4.32 4.81
C ILE A 88 8.84 -3.25 5.91
N SER A 89 9.87 -3.35 6.74
CA SER A 89 10.13 -2.39 7.81
C SER A 89 11.62 -2.26 8.10
N LYS A 90 12.03 -1.17 8.73
CA LYS A 90 13.34 -1.05 9.39
C LYS A 90 13.36 -1.76 10.77
N ASP A 91 12.20 -2.18 11.24
CA ASP A 91 11.95 -2.75 12.56
C ASP A 91 11.37 -4.16 12.40
N GLU A 92 12.13 -5.16 12.83
CA GLU A 92 11.78 -6.57 12.65
C GLU A 92 10.45 -6.93 13.32
N GLU A 93 10.23 -6.46 14.54
CA GLU A 93 9.02 -6.73 15.31
C GLU A 93 7.80 -6.20 14.57
N LYS A 94 7.89 -5.01 13.97
CA LYS A 94 6.78 -4.41 13.23
C LYS A 94 6.46 -5.16 11.93
N ALA A 95 7.47 -5.61 11.18
CA ALA A 95 7.24 -6.40 9.97
C ALA A 95 6.52 -7.72 10.30
N TRP A 96 6.98 -8.43 11.34
CA TRP A 96 6.35 -9.67 11.79
C TRP A 96 4.95 -9.45 12.34
N LYS A 97 4.72 -8.41 13.16
CA LYS A 97 3.38 -8.08 13.68
C LYS A 97 2.40 -7.78 12.56
N ALA A 98 2.81 -7.03 11.53
CA ALA A 98 1.94 -6.76 10.38
C ALA A 98 1.56 -8.06 9.65
N SER A 99 2.53 -8.94 9.41
CA SER A 99 2.25 -10.26 8.84
C SER A 99 1.33 -11.11 9.71
N TYR A 100 1.48 -11.03 11.04
CA TYR A 100 0.66 -11.76 11.99
C TYR A 100 -0.79 -11.23 12.03
N PHE A 101 -0.99 -9.91 12.08
CA PHE A 101 -2.32 -9.32 12.09
C PHE A 101 -3.10 -9.65 10.81
N GLU A 102 -2.44 -9.66 9.66
CA GLU A 102 -3.06 -10.12 8.41
C GLU A 102 -3.51 -11.58 8.50
N LEU A 103 -2.62 -12.46 8.97
CA LEU A 103 -2.89 -13.90 9.08
C LEU A 103 -4.09 -14.18 10.00
N MET A 104 -4.18 -13.44 11.10
CA MET A 104 -5.28 -13.55 12.07
C MET A 104 -6.56 -12.83 11.63
N GLY A 105 -6.54 -12.09 10.52
CA GLY A 105 -7.69 -11.28 10.09
C GLY A 105 -7.98 -10.11 11.02
N SER A 106 -6.98 -9.61 11.78
CA SER A 106 -7.15 -8.42 12.61
C SER A 106 -6.92 -7.15 11.78
N ASP A 107 -7.90 -6.82 10.93
CA ASP A 107 -7.82 -5.65 10.04
C ASP A 107 -7.59 -4.34 10.80
N ARG A 108 -8.15 -4.25 12.02
CA ARG A 108 -7.98 -3.09 12.89
C ARG A 108 -6.52 -2.88 13.30
N ASP A 109 -5.88 -3.93 13.80
CA ASP A 109 -4.50 -3.84 14.28
C ASP A 109 -3.51 -3.75 13.10
N LEU A 110 -3.82 -4.43 12.00
CA LEU A 110 -3.10 -4.28 10.74
C LEU A 110 -3.15 -2.83 10.24
N GLY A 111 -4.33 -2.22 10.17
CA GLY A 111 -4.45 -0.84 9.71
C GLY A 111 -3.66 0.14 10.59
N LYS A 112 -3.69 -0.06 11.90
CA LYS A 112 -2.93 0.76 12.85
C LYS A 112 -1.42 0.61 12.67
N ILE A 113 -0.89 -0.61 12.54
CA ILE A 113 0.56 -0.81 12.38
C ILE A 113 1.08 -0.31 11.03
N LEU A 114 0.23 -0.28 10.00
CA LEU A 114 0.52 0.34 8.70
C LEU A 114 0.49 1.88 8.74
N GLY A 115 0.13 2.47 9.89
CA GLY A 115 0.10 3.91 10.12
C GLY A 115 -1.16 4.60 9.62
N TYR A 116 -2.26 3.86 9.41
CA TYR A 116 -3.52 4.45 8.96
C TYR A 116 -4.22 5.20 10.08
N PRO A 117 -4.91 6.32 9.80
CA PRO A 117 -5.64 7.06 10.82
C PRO A 117 -6.72 6.21 11.47
N ASN A 118 -6.91 6.33 12.79
CA ASN A 118 -7.90 5.55 13.55
C ASN A 118 -9.32 5.67 12.96
N CYS A 119 -9.73 6.88 12.54
CA CYS A 119 -11.03 7.10 11.91
C CYS A 119 -11.20 6.34 10.57
N CYS A 120 -10.11 6.18 9.81
CA CYS A 120 -10.10 5.45 8.55
C CYS A 120 -10.11 3.93 8.79
N VAL A 121 -9.38 3.46 9.80
CA VAL A 121 -9.44 2.06 10.24
C VAL A 121 -10.85 1.71 10.73
N ASP A 122 -11.45 2.57 11.55
CA ASP A 122 -12.83 2.39 12.02
C ASP A 122 -13.84 2.37 10.88
N PHE A 123 -13.67 3.27 9.92
CA PHE A 123 -14.50 3.31 8.70
C PHE A 123 -14.38 1.99 7.92
N PHE A 124 -13.15 1.51 7.69
CA PHE A 124 -12.90 0.26 6.99
C PHE A 124 -13.57 -0.92 7.71
N CYS A 125 -13.29 -1.12 9.00
CA CYS A 125 -13.84 -2.24 9.77
C CYS A 125 -15.38 -2.21 9.86
N LYS A 126 -16.02 -1.04 9.76
CA LYS A 126 -17.49 -0.92 9.79
C LYS A 126 -18.15 -1.14 8.43
N ARG A 127 -17.45 -0.87 7.33
CA ARG A 127 -18.06 -0.74 6.00
C ARG A 127 -17.59 -1.79 5.00
N PHE A 128 -16.40 -2.35 5.20
CA PHE A 128 -15.86 -3.38 4.34
C PHE A 128 -16.65 -4.68 4.57
N THR A 129 -17.26 -5.17 3.50
CA THR A 129 -17.95 -6.46 3.48
C THR A 129 -17.61 -7.17 2.18
N PRO A 130 -17.83 -8.49 2.07
CA PRO A 130 -17.66 -9.20 0.80
C PRO A 130 -18.48 -8.61 -0.36
N ASP A 131 -19.63 -7.98 -0.04
CA ASP A 131 -20.53 -7.31 -1.00
C ASP A 131 -20.15 -5.83 -1.25
N ASN A 132 -19.24 -5.28 -0.43
CA ASN A 132 -18.71 -3.93 -0.56
C ASN A 132 -17.18 -3.91 -0.39
N PRO A 133 -16.42 -4.55 -1.30
CA PRO A 133 -14.98 -4.70 -1.17
C PRO A 133 -14.20 -3.44 -1.58
N ASN A 134 -14.88 -2.42 -2.11
CA ASN A 134 -14.25 -1.18 -2.55
C ASN A 134 -14.92 0.01 -1.87
N LEU A 135 -14.31 0.49 -0.79
CA LEU A 135 -14.80 1.63 -0.02
C LEU A 135 -14.36 2.99 -0.58
N GLN A 136 -14.02 3.04 -1.87
CA GLN A 136 -13.66 4.28 -2.53
C GLN A 136 -14.84 5.26 -2.50
N LEU A 137 -14.55 6.47 -2.06
CA LEU A 137 -15.51 7.57 -2.06
C LEU A 137 -15.48 8.32 -3.39
N THR A 138 -16.59 8.99 -3.73
CA THR A 138 -16.59 10.01 -4.78
C THR A 138 -15.61 11.12 -4.38
N PRO A 139 -14.55 11.39 -5.18
CA PRO A 139 -13.51 12.32 -4.79
C PRO A 139 -14.04 13.76 -4.84
N SER A 140 -13.92 14.49 -3.73
CA SER A 140 -14.10 15.95 -3.68
C SER A 140 -12.82 16.69 -3.30
N ASN A 141 -11.75 15.94 -2.97
CA ASN A 141 -10.50 16.46 -2.48
C ASN A 141 -9.31 15.71 -3.12
N PRO A 142 -8.35 16.39 -3.75
CA PRO A 142 -7.25 15.73 -4.46
C PRO A 142 -6.34 14.93 -3.52
N TRP A 143 -6.20 15.34 -2.26
CA TRP A 143 -5.28 14.71 -1.30
C TRP A 143 -5.71 13.29 -0.91
N THR A 144 -7.02 13.01 -0.96
CA THR A 144 -7.59 11.71 -0.61
C THR A 144 -8.22 11.01 -1.82
N ASN A 145 -7.94 11.50 -3.03
CA ASN A 145 -8.53 10.97 -4.25
C ASN A 145 -7.90 9.62 -4.61
N LEU A 146 -8.67 8.54 -4.40
CA LEU A 146 -8.26 7.18 -4.75
C LEU A 146 -8.70 6.73 -6.15
N SER A 147 -9.50 7.53 -6.85
CA SER A 147 -10.08 7.15 -8.15
C SER A 147 -9.06 6.91 -9.26
N LYS A 148 -7.83 7.40 -9.06
CA LYS A 148 -6.72 7.30 -10.02
C LYS A 148 -5.68 6.24 -9.61
N ARG A 149 -6.00 5.36 -8.64
CA ARG A 149 -5.11 4.27 -8.21
C ARG A 149 -4.70 3.33 -9.34
N GLY A 150 -5.60 3.02 -10.27
CA GLY A 150 -5.28 2.21 -11.46
C GLY A 150 -4.30 2.89 -12.43
N GLN A 151 -4.11 4.21 -12.31
CA GLN A 151 -3.11 4.99 -13.04
C GLN A 151 -1.86 5.25 -12.18
N ASP A 152 -1.74 4.52 -11.08
CA ASP A 152 -0.67 4.67 -10.11
C ASP A 152 -0.63 6.08 -9.48
N ALA A 153 -1.70 6.87 -9.59
CA ALA A 153 -1.74 8.26 -9.14
C ALA A 153 -2.61 8.37 -7.89
N VAL A 154 -1.98 8.22 -6.72
CA VAL A 154 -2.59 8.44 -5.39
C VAL A 154 -1.54 8.99 -4.44
N LEU A 155 -1.98 9.55 -3.31
CA LEU A 155 -1.10 10.04 -2.24
C LEU A 155 -1.26 9.27 -0.92
N ILE A 156 -2.27 8.41 -0.83
CA ILE A 156 -2.55 7.57 0.34
C ILE A 156 -2.84 6.13 -0.12
N SER A 157 -2.52 5.15 0.74
CA SER A 157 -2.70 3.72 0.47
C SER A 157 -3.88 3.07 1.21
N HIS A 158 -4.63 3.84 2.00
CA HIS A 158 -5.83 3.40 2.73
C HIS A 158 -7.10 4.07 2.22
N PHE A 159 -8.27 3.51 2.55
CA PHE A 159 -9.55 4.16 2.31
C PHE A 159 -9.80 5.27 3.34
N PRO A 160 -9.91 6.53 2.93
CA PRO A 160 -10.19 7.62 3.85
C PRO A 160 -11.65 7.52 4.32
N CYS A 161 -11.94 7.90 5.58
CA CYS A 161 -13.31 7.88 6.10
C CYS A 161 -14.23 8.96 5.49
N SER A 162 -13.65 9.98 4.86
CA SER A 162 -14.30 11.04 4.10
C SER A 162 -13.28 11.66 3.15
N SER A 163 -13.74 12.33 2.08
CA SER A 163 -12.83 13.08 1.19
C SER A 163 -12.08 14.22 1.91
N ASP A 164 -12.64 14.74 3.00
CA ASP A 164 -12.01 15.80 3.80
C ASP A 164 -11.39 15.26 5.10
N CYS A 165 -11.00 13.99 5.13
CA CYS A 165 -10.35 13.39 6.29
C CYS A 165 -9.00 14.07 6.58
N GLU A 166 -8.95 14.94 7.59
CA GLU A 166 -7.77 15.74 7.93
C GLU A 166 -6.50 14.91 8.14
N GLU A 167 -6.60 13.79 8.84
CA GLU A 167 -5.45 12.90 9.08
C GLU A 167 -4.94 12.25 7.79
N SER A 168 -5.84 11.89 6.88
CA SER A 168 -5.44 11.38 5.56
C SER A 168 -4.80 12.46 4.70
N ILE A 169 -5.31 13.70 4.77
CA ILE A 169 -4.73 14.86 4.08
C ILE A 169 -3.31 15.15 4.60
N LYS A 170 -3.10 15.06 5.92
CA LYS A 170 -1.76 15.22 6.52
C LYS A 170 -0.79 14.18 5.97
N LEU A 171 -1.19 12.90 5.93
CA LEU A 171 -0.38 11.83 5.34
C LEU A 171 -0.11 12.04 3.85
N ALA A 172 -1.11 12.47 3.09
CA ALA A 172 -0.99 12.76 1.66
C ALA A 172 0.04 13.87 1.37
N LYS A 173 0.06 14.93 2.20
CA LYS A 173 1.04 16.01 2.10
C LYS A 173 2.45 15.53 2.42
N VAL A 174 2.62 14.71 3.46
CA VAL A 174 3.92 14.08 3.78
C VAL A 174 4.41 13.19 2.63
N CYS A 175 3.49 12.47 1.98
CA CYS A 175 3.79 11.70 0.77
C CYS A 175 4.28 12.60 -0.35
N LEU A 176 3.51 13.63 -0.70
CA LEU A 176 3.86 14.55 -1.78
C LEU A 176 5.20 15.26 -1.51
N ASP A 177 5.44 15.74 -0.29
CA ASP A 177 6.70 16.39 0.09
C ASP A 177 7.90 15.44 -0.08
N SER A 178 7.71 14.15 0.24
CA SER A 178 8.76 13.14 0.06
C SER A 178 9.01 12.88 -1.43
N VAL A 179 7.94 12.75 -2.22
CA VAL A 179 8.03 12.57 -3.68
C VAL A 179 8.68 13.78 -4.33
N LEU A 180 8.27 14.99 -3.98
CA LEU A 180 8.81 16.25 -4.52
C LEU A 180 10.33 16.35 -4.35
N LYS A 181 10.86 15.93 -3.19
CA LYS A 181 12.30 15.90 -2.91
C LYS A 181 13.06 14.85 -3.72
N ALA A 182 12.41 13.75 -4.08
CA ALA A 182 13.03 12.63 -4.79
C ALA A 182 12.84 12.71 -6.32
N ASP A 183 11.74 13.30 -6.77
CA ASP A 183 11.28 13.37 -8.15
C ASP A 183 10.24 14.50 -8.31
N TYR A 184 10.72 15.69 -8.68
CA TYR A 184 9.90 16.88 -8.85
C TYR A 184 8.81 16.69 -9.92
N GLN A 185 9.18 16.11 -11.07
CA GLN A 185 8.26 15.93 -12.20
C GLN A 185 7.09 15.03 -11.81
N ARG A 186 7.38 13.94 -11.08
CA ARG A 186 6.33 13.06 -10.58
C ARG A 186 5.37 13.77 -9.62
N ALA A 187 5.87 14.63 -8.74
CA ALA A 187 5.03 15.38 -7.81
C ALA A 187 4.07 16.33 -8.56
N GLU A 188 4.55 17.04 -9.57
CA GLU A 188 3.71 17.89 -10.44
C GLU A 188 2.64 17.07 -11.18
N ASP A 189 3.00 15.90 -11.71
CA ASP A 189 2.05 15.01 -12.38
C ASP A 189 0.95 14.53 -11.44
N LEU A 190 1.28 14.17 -10.19
CA LEU A 190 0.28 13.80 -9.19
C LEU A 190 -0.70 14.96 -8.92
N LEU A 191 -0.19 16.17 -8.69
CA LEU A 191 -1.03 17.35 -8.46
C LEU A 191 -1.94 17.68 -9.65
N ARG A 192 -1.48 17.41 -10.87
CA ARG A 192 -2.28 17.59 -12.09
C ARG A 192 -3.37 16.54 -12.23
N ILE A 193 -3.04 15.26 -12.02
CA ILE A 193 -3.94 14.11 -12.23
C ILE A 193 -5.01 14.01 -11.13
N LEU A 194 -4.66 14.36 -9.89
CA LEU A 194 -5.52 14.16 -8.72
C LEU A 194 -6.62 15.22 -8.57
N LYS A 195 -6.61 16.28 -9.37
CA LYS A 195 -7.68 17.27 -9.38
C LYS A 195 -9.03 16.55 -9.59
N PRO A 196 -10.01 16.80 -8.71
CA PRO A 196 -11.33 16.17 -8.79
C PRO A 196 -12.06 16.52 -10.08
#